data_AF-A0AAV7HDK2-F1
#
_entry.id   AF-A0AAV7HDK2-F1
#
_cell.length_a   1.000
_cell.length_b   1.000
_cell.length_c   1.000
_cell.angle_alpha   90.00
_cell.angle_beta   90.00
_cell.angle_gamma   90.00
#
_symmetry.space_group_name_H-M   'P 1'
#
loop_
_entity.id
_entity.type
_entity.pdbx_description
1 polymer ?
#
loop_
_entity_poly.entity_id
_entity_poly.type
_entity_poly.pdbx_seq_one_letter_code
_entity_poly.pdbx_strand_id
1 'polypeptide(L)'
;MTSPVSRLSMSHFLCFLPSFNPKPLKLPPIPHRRQFSPSLRQPRSELSFTVGTHLIPHPAKVHTGGEDAFFVSSSKGGVLAIADGVSGWAERGVNPALFSRELMANASNLVMNEEVNCNPQMLLMKAHAATSSTGSATAMDMISKSFQNQNVVLYGGIP
;
A
#
# COMPACT_ATOMS: atom_id res chain seq x y z
N MET A 1 -15.11 12.59 -22.85
CA MET A 1 -15.39 13.38 -21.63
C MET A 1 -14.49 12.85 -20.53
N THR A 2 -13.40 13.55 -20.22
CA THR A 2 -12.36 13.09 -19.29
C THR A 2 -12.72 13.51 -17.87
N SER A 3 -12.88 12.54 -16.97
CA SER A 3 -13.07 12.78 -15.54
C SER A 3 -11.76 13.22 -14.88
N PRO A 4 -11.79 14.17 -13.92
CA PRO A 4 -10.60 14.66 -13.25
C PRO A 4 -10.11 13.68 -12.19
N VAL A 5 -8.80 13.43 -12.15
CA VAL A 5 -8.13 12.65 -11.10
C VAL A 5 -7.96 13.53 -9.86
N SER A 6 -8.73 13.24 -8.82
CA SER A 6 -8.62 13.89 -7.52
C SER A 6 -7.35 13.42 -6.81
N ARG A 7 -6.34 14.29 -6.72
CA ARG A 7 -5.20 14.10 -5.81
C ARG A 7 -5.66 14.39 -4.39
N LEU A 8 -5.87 13.36 -3.56
CA LEU A 8 -5.94 13.57 -2.11
C LEU A 8 -4.52 13.54 -1.53
N SER A 9 -4.05 14.72 -1.12
CA SER A 9 -2.93 14.87 -0.19
C SER A 9 -3.52 15.01 1.20
N MET A 10 -3.41 13.97 2.01
CA MET A 10 -3.75 14.04 3.43
C MET A 10 -2.48 14.26 4.24
N SER A 11 -2.25 15.51 4.63
CA SER A 11 -1.27 15.85 5.66
C SER A 11 -2.01 16.47 6.84
N HIS A 12 -2.14 15.71 7.92
CA HIS A 12 -2.52 16.22 9.24
C HIS A 12 -1.27 16.85 9.86
N PHE A 13 -1.27 18.17 10.06
CA PHE A 13 -0.50 18.81 11.12
C PHE A 13 -1.19 20.11 11.56
N LEU A 14 -1.82 20.06 12.73
CA LEU A 14 -2.08 21.24 13.56
C LEU A 14 -0.80 21.50 14.38
N CYS A 15 -0.28 22.74 14.35
CA CYS A 15 0.07 23.54 15.54
C CYS A 15 0.88 24.82 15.20
N PHE A 16 0.28 25.96 15.59
CA PHE A 16 0.81 27.22 16.13
C PHE A 16 2.19 27.79 15.74
N LEU A 17 2.19 29.06 15.32
CA LEU A 17 3.26 30.03 15.58
C LEU A 17 2.67 31.37 16.02
N PRO A 18 3.02 31.91 17.21
CA PRO A 18 2.97 33.33 17.48
C PRO A 18 4.30 34.03 17.14
N SER A 19 4.15 35.29 16.74
CA SER A 19 5.15 36.26 16.25
C SER A 19 6.43 36.37 17.09
N PHE A 20 7.58 36.30 16.43
CA PHE A 20 8.91 36.61 16.99
C PHE A 20 9.18 38.12 16.97
N ASN A 21 9.74 38.66 18.06
CA ASN A 21 10.31 40.01 18.15
C ASN A 21 11.75 39.90 18.70
N PRO A 22 12.80 40.34 18.00
CA PRO A 22 14.17 40.11 18.44
C PRO A 22 14.68 41.24 19.35
N LYS A 23 15.27 40.87 20.49
CA LYS A 23 16.25 41.71 21.21
C LYS A 23 17.60 41.00 21.23
N PRO A 24 18.74 41.71 21.10
CA PRO A 24 20.05 41.07 20.95
C PRO A 24 20.58 40.56 22.30
N LEU A 25 20.94 39.28 22.36
CA LEU A 25 21.61 38.67 23.51
C LEU A 25 23.13 38.59 23.27
N LYS A 26 23.90 39.01 24.28
CA LYS A 26 25.38 39.01 24.28
C LYS A 26 25.94 37.59 24.44
N LEU A 27 26.97 37.26 23.65
CA LEU A 27 27.64 35.95 23.63
C LEU A 27 28.71 35.81 24.74
N PRO A 28 28.79 34.65 25.43
CA PRO A 28 29.92 34.27 26.28
C PRO A 28 31.05 33.54 25.51
N PRO A 29 32.25 33.35 26.13
CA PRO A 29 33.45 32.87 25.45
C PRO A 29 33.40 31.38 25.04
N ILE A 30 34.11 31.09 23.95
CA ILE A 30 34.21 29.81 23.24
C ILE A 30 34.90 28.74 24.10
N PRO A 31 34.29 27.55 24.33
CA PRO A 31 35.01 26.39 24.80
C PRO A 31 35.57 25.56 23.62
N HIS A 32 36.80 25.11 23.81
CA HIS A 32 37.59 24.31 22.88
C HIS A 32 36.88 23.04 22.36
N ARG A 33 36.95 22.88 21.03
CA ARG A 33 37.04 21.63 20.25
C ARG A 33 36.29 20.41 20.81
N ARG A 34 35.02 20.26 20.41
CA ARG A 34 34.46 18.92 20.13
C ARG A 34 34.66 18.66 18.64
N GLN A 35 35.42 17.62 18.31
CA GLN A 35 35.43 17.08 16.96
C GLN A 35 34.00 16.67 16.62
N PHE A 36 33.34 17.46 15.75
CA PHE A 36 32.21 16.95 15.00
C PHE A 36 32.77 15.88 14.07
N SER A 37 32.59 14.61 14.43
CA SER A 37 32.55 13.58 13.42
C SER A 37 31.37 13.93 12.51
N PRO A 38 31.58 14.20 11.21
CA PRO A 38 30.46 14.18 10.30
C PRO A 38 30.07 12.71 10.27
N SER A 39 29.02 12.34 11.00
CA SER A 39 28.27 11.18 10.55
C SER A 39 27.82 11.57 9.15
N LEU A 40 28.52 11.05 8.15
CA LEU A 40 28.01 10.95 6.80
C LEU A 40 26.64 10.29 7.00
N ARG A 41 25.57 11.10 7.05
CA ARG A 41 24.25 10.62 6.75
C ARG A 41 24.40 10.17 5.32
N GLN A 42 24.73 8.91 5.14
CA GLN A 42 24.63 8.28 3.84
C GLN A 42 23.24 8.66 3.37
N PRO A 43 23.09 9.32 2.21
CA PRO A 43 21.80 9.40 1.58
C PRO A 43 21.49 7.96 1.23
N ARG A 44 20.86 7.23 2.16
CA ARG A 44 20.15 6.02 1.80
C ARG A 44 19.21 6.51 0.73
N SER A 45 19.32 5.96 -0.47
CA SER A 45 18.31 6.15 -1.49
C SER A 45 17.01 5.54 -0.94
N GLU A 46 16.32 6.33 -0.12
CA GLU A 46 14.90 6.24 0.10
C GLU A 46 14.24 6.47 -1.22
N LEU A 47 13.07 5.88 -1.34
CA LEU A 47 12.58 5.66 -2.66
C LEU A 47 11.07 5.48 -2.56
N SER A 48 10.35 5.43 -3.68
CA SER A 48 8.89 5.34 -3.66
C SER A 48 8.39 4.58 -4.87
N PHE A 49 7.36 3.75 -4.68
CA PHE A 49 6.58 3.22 -5.80
C PHE A 49 5.31 4.05 -5.93
N THR A 50 5.04 4.56 -7.14
CA THR A 50 3.74 5.13 -7.46
C THR A 50 2.93 4.05 -8.14
N VAL A 51 1.77 3.71 -7.58
CA VAL A 51 0.92 2.65 -8.09
C VAL A 51 -0.28 3.26 -8.79
N GLY A 52 -0.49 2.91 -10.05
CA GLY A 52 -1.75 3.12 -10.76
C GLY A 52 -2.46 1.78 -10.90
N THR A 53 -3.78 1.76 -10.66
CA THR A 53 -4.59 0.55 -10.79
C THR A 53 -5.68 0.76 -11.82
N HIS A 54 -5.94 -0.29 -12.59
CA HIS A 54 -7.04 -0.33 -13.53
C HIS A 54 -7.55 -1.76 -13.61
N LEU A 55 -8.86 -1.94 -13.56
CA LEU A 55 -9.53 -3.24 -13.60
C LEU A 55 -10.54 -3.19 -14.73
N ILE A 56 -10.37 -4.05 -15.73
CA ILE A 56 -11.26 -4.19 -16.87
C ILE A 56 -11.93 -5.57 -16.77
N PRO A 57 -13.18 -5.65 -16.31
CA PRO A 57 -13.88 -6.92 -16.22
C PRO A 57 -14.09 -7.55 -17.60
N HIS A 58 -14.15 -8.88 -17.64
CA HIS A 58 -14.67 -9.59 -18.81
C HIS A 58 -16.06 -9.02 -19.20
N PRO A 59 -16.40 -8.83 -20.50
CA PRO A 59 -17.64 -8.17 -20.92
C PRO A 59 -18.91 -8.75 -20.30
N ALA A 60 -18.99 -10.08 -20.18
CA ALA A 60 -20.13 -10.76 -19.54
C ALA A 60 -20.28 -10.45 -18.03
N LYS A 61 -19.20 -10.03 -17.38
CA LYS A 61 -19.09 -9.79 -15.92
C LYS A 61 -18.98 -8.30 -15.58
N VAL A 62 -19.18 -7.40 -16.55
CA VAL A 62 -19.06 -5.94 -16.32
C VAL A 62 -20.09 -5.43 -15.31
N HIS A 63 -21.30 -5.99 -15.34
CA HIS A 63 -22.40 -5.59 -14.45
C HIS A 63 -22.16 -5.98 -12.98
N THR A 64 -21.30 -6.96 -12.71
CA THR A 64 -20.90 -7.37 -11.36
C THR A 64 -19.54 -6.80 -10.93
N GLY A 65 -18.84 -6.12 -11.84
CA GLY A 65 -17.49 -5.58 -11.62
C GLY A 65 -16.36 -6.60 -11.74
N GLY A 66 -16.62 -7.79 -12.32
CA GLY A 66 -15.62 -8.85 -12.44
C GLY A 66 -15.38 -9.64 -11.15
N GLU A 67 -14.43 -10.58 -11.22
CA GLU A 67 -14.10 -11.53 -10.14
C GLU A 67 -12.73 -11.22 -9.50
N ASP A 68 -11.96 -10.35 -10.13
CA ASP A 68 -10.68 -9.86 -9.65
C ASP A 68 -10.86 -8.85 -8.50
N ALA A 69 -9.87 -8.78 -7.63
CA ALA A 69 -9.76 -7.80 -6.56
C ALA A 69 -8.30 -7.41 -6.37
N PHE A 70 -8.06 -6.20 -5.85
CA PHE A 70 -6.72 -5.75 -5.49
C PHE A 70 -6.77 -4.84 -4.27
N PHE A 71 -5.64 -4.68 -3.58
CA PHE A 71 -5.44 -3.56 -2.66
C PHE A 71 -4.05 -2.97 -2.80
N VAL A 72 -3.93 -1.69 -2.46
CA VAL A 72 -2.68 -0.94 -2.44
C VAL A 72 -2.57 -0.23 -1.11
N SER A 73 -1.40 -0.28 -0.48
CA SER A 73 -1.11 0.45 0.75
C SER A 73 0.29 1.07 0.71
N SER A 74 0.43 2.30 1.20
CA SER A 74 1.74 2.92 1.40
C SER A 74 2.41 2.49 2.72
N SER A 75 1.73 1.68 3.52
CA SER A 75 2.24 1.18 4.80
C SER A 75 3.42 0.22 4.63
N LYS A 76 4.28 0.15 5.65
CA LYS A 76 5.41 -0.79 5.74
C LYS A 76 6.33 -0.84 4.50
N GLY A 77 6.49 0.30 3.83
CA GLY A 77 7.35 0.46 2.65
C GLY A 77 6.68 0.19 1.30
N GLY A 78 5.36 -0.03 1.29
CA GLY A 78 4.53 -0.22 0.10
C GLY A 78 4.05 -1.66 -0.06
N VAL A 79 2.75 -1.84 -0.26
CA VAL A 79 2.10 -3.13 -0.51
C VAL A 79 1.19 -3.03 -1.72
N LEU A 80 1.29 -4.03 -2.58
CA LEU A 80 0.41 -4.26 -3.71
C LEU A 80 0.00 -5.73 -3.67
N ALA A 81 -1.30 -6.01 -3.65
CA ALA A 81 -1.79 -7.37 -3.76
C ALA A 81 -2.96 -7.44 -4.74
N ILE A 82 -3.06 -8.58 -5.40
CA ILE A 82 -4.08 -8.92 -6.38
C ILE A 82 -4.63 -10.32 -6.09
N ALA A 83 -5.91 -10.54 -6.37
CA ALA A 83 -6.57 -11.84 -6.36
C ALA A 83 -7.50 -11.96 -7.56
N ASP A 84 -7.39 -13.06 -8.29
CA ASP A 84 -8.26 -13.45 -9.40
C ASP A 84 -9.20 -14.57 -8.92
N GLY A 85 -10.50 -14.28 -8.81
CA GLY A 85 -11.51 -15.24 -8.36
C GLY A 85 -11.78 -16.33 -9.40
N VAL A 86 -11.81 -17.60 -8.98
CA VAL A 86 -11.96 -18.74 -9.90
C VAL A 86 -13.40 -18.83 -10.44
N SER A 87 -13.60 -18.55 -11.73
CA SER A 87 -14.94 -18.48 -12.36
C SER A 87 -15.78 -19.75 -12.23
N GLY A 88 -15.17 -20.93 -12.07
CA GLY A 88 -15.88 -22.20 -11.91
C GLY A 88 -16.82 -22.27 -10.70
N TRP A 89 -16.67 -21.38 -9.72
CA TRP A 89 -17.60 -21.29 -8.58
C TRP A 89 -19.02 -20.84 -8.98
N ALA A 90 -19.15 -20.10 -10.08
CA ALA A 90 -20.45 -19.66 -10.59
C ALA A 90 -21.36 -20.85 -10.97
N GLU A 91 -20.79 -21.95 -11.47
CA GLU A 91 -21.53 -23.18 -11.80
C GLU A 91 -22.17 -23.84 -10.57
N ARG A 92 -21.66 -23.50 -9.37
CA ARG A 92 -22.17 -23.99 -8.07
C ARG A 92 -23.06 -22.97 -7.37
N GLY A 93 -23.45 -21.89 -8.06
CA GLY A 93 -24.25 -20.80 -7.49
C GLY A 93 -23.49 -19.94 -6.48
N VAL A 94 -22.16 -20.02 -6.45
CA VAL A 94 -21.30 -19.22 -5.57
C VAL A 94 -20.70 -18.08 -6.39
N ASN A 95 -20.84 -16.84 -5.91
CA ASN A 95 -20.25 -15.68 -6.57
C ASN A 95 -18.72 -15.67 -6.39
N PRO A 96 -17.91 -15.88 -7.46
CA PRO A 96 -16.46 -16.02 -7.33
C PRO A 96 -15.77 -14.74 -6.81
N ALA A 97 -16.41 -13.59 -7.02
CA ALA A 97 -15.86 -12.30 -6.60
C ALA A 97 -15.89 -12.10 -5.07
N LEU A 98 -16.73 -12.85 -4.33
CA LEU A 98 -16.81 -12.70 -2.87
C LEU A 98 -15.50 -13.10 -2.19
N PHE A 99 -14.94 -14.24 -2.60
CA PHE A 99 -13.70 -14.75 -2.04
C PHE A 99 -12.51 -13.82 -2.30
N SER A 100 -12.30 -13.41 -3.55
CA SER A 100 -11.17 -12.53 -3.91
C SER A 100 -11.26 -11.17 -3.20
N ARG A 101 -12.46 -10.57 -3.13
CA ARG A 101 -12.69 -9.28 -2.45
C ARG A 101 -12.48 -9.38 -0.95
N GLU A 102 -13.01 -10.42 -0.30
CA GLU A 102 -12.81 -10.63 1.14
C GLU A 102 -11.34 -10.93 1.47
N LEU A 103 -10.66 -11.76 0.67
CA LEU A 103 -9.24 -12.04 0.83
C LEU A 103 -8.41 -10.74 0.78
N MET A 104 -8.66 -9.86 -0.19
CA MET A 104 -7.96 -8.58 -0.30
C MET A 104 -8.32 -7.62 0.84
N ALA A 105 -9.58 -7.60 1.31
CA ALA A 105 -9.99 -6.81 2.46
C ALA A 105 -9.27 -7.26 3.75
N ASN A 106 -9.21 -8.56 3.99
CA ASN A 106 -8.50 -9.14 5.13
C ASN A 106 -7.00 -8.86 5.07
N ALA A 107 -6.38 -8.99 3.89
CA ALA A 107 -4.97 -8.65 3.69
C ALA A 107 -4.72 -7.15 3.97
N SER A 108 -5.59 -6.26 3.51
CA SER A 108 -5.50 -4.83 3.81
C SER A 108 -5.56 -4.56 5.33
N ASN A 109 -6.47 -5.22 6.05
CA ASN A 109 -6.60 -5.06 7.51
C ASN A 109 -5.38 -5.58 8.28
N LEU A 110 -4.72 -6.61 7.75
CA LEU A 110 -3.55 -7.25 8.38
C LEU A 110 -2.23 -6.56 8.03
N VAL A 111 -2.19 -5.63 7.08
CA VAL A 111 -0.94 -5.02 6.60
C VAL A 111 -0.14 -4.39 7.74
N MET A 112 -0.81 -3.78 8.72
CA MET A 112 -0.17 -3.13 9.88
C MET A 112 0.14 -4.10 11.02
N ASN A 113 -0.39 -5.33 11.00
CA ASN A 113 -0.18 -6.30 12.08
C ASN A 113 1.31 -6.69 12.20
N GLU A 114 1.88 -6.53 13.39
CA GLU A 114 3.30 -6.78 13.65
C GLU A 114 3.71 -8.23 13.37
N GLU A 115 2.80 -9.19 13.62
CA GLU A 115 3.03 -10.60 13.38
C GLU A 115 3.19 -10.95 11.89
N VAL A 116 2.70 -10.10 10.98
CA VAL A 116 2.95 -10.28 9.53
C VAL A 116 4.40 -9.94 9.18
N ASN A 117 5.03 -9.02 9.92
CA ASN A 117 6.45 -8.66 9.80
C ASN A 117 6.96 -8.47 8.35
N CYS A 118 6.16 -7.79 7.51
CA CYS A 118 6.47 -7.58 6.09
C CYS A 118 6.77 -8.89 5.32
N ASN A 119 6.17 -10.01 5.73
CA ASN A 119 6.29 -11.30 5.06
C ASN A 119 5.03 -11.53 4.20
N PRO A 120 5.16 -11.53 2.86
CA PRO A 120 4.03 -11.72 1.94
C PRO A 120 3.28 -13.05 2.18
N GLN A 121 4.03 -14.14 2.40
CA GLN A 121 3.44 -15.45 2.69
C GLN A 121 2.61 -15.43 3.98
N MET A 122 3.11 -14.76 5.02
CA MET A 122 2.38 -14.63 6.29
C MET A 122 1.12 -13.78 6.13
N LEU A 123 1.19 -12.73 5.31
CA LEU A 123 0.05 -11.86 5.02
C LEU A 123 -1.06 -12.65 4.33
N LEU A 124 -0.74 -13.35 3.24
CA LEU A 124 -1.70 -14.17 2.50
C LEU A 124 -2.26 -15.31 3.36
N MET A 125 -1.41 -16.00 4.14
CA MET A 125 -1.85 -17.09 5.01
C MET A 125 -2.90 -16.62 6.03
N LYS A 126 -2.67 -15.47 6.68
CA LYS A 126 -3.61 -14.92 7.66
C LYS A 126 -4.85 -14.34 7.02
N ALA A 127 -4.71 -13.67 5.88
CA ALA A 127 -5.85 -13.15 5.14
C ALA A 127 -6.77 -14.29 4.68
N HIS A 128 -6.19 -15.39 4.19
CA HIS A 128 -6.90 -16.61 3.84
C HIS A 128 -7.59 -17.23 5.05
N ALA A 129 -6.90 -17.36 6.18
CA ALA A 129 -7.49 -17.90 7.41
C ALA A 129 -8.66 -17.06 7.96
N ALA A 130 -8.66 -15.75 7.70
CA ALA A 130 -9.75 -14.85 8.07
C ALA A 130 -10.89 -14.81 7.05
N THR A 131 -10.73 -15.40 5.86
CA THR A 131 -11.73 -15.36 4.79
C THR A 131 -12.79 -16.42 5.01
N SER A 132 -14.05 -16.00 5.11
CA SER A 132 -15.21 -16.88 5.36
C SER A 132 -16.06 -17.12 4.12
N SER A 133 -15.94 -16.29 3.07
CA SER A 133 -16.62 -16.50 1.80
C SER A 133 -16.24 -17.85 1.20
N THR A 134 -17.24 -18.57 0.72
CA THR A 134 -17.00 -19.78 -0.08
C THR A 134 -16.43 -19.37 -1.43
N GLY A 135 -15.35 -20.02 -1.85
CA GLY A 135 -14.71 -19.73 -3.13
C GLY A 135 -13.23 -20.12 -3.16
N SER A 136 -12.55 -19.66 -4.19
CA SER A 136 -11.09 -19.70 -4.30
C SER A 136 -10.62 -18.60 -5.24
N ALA A 137 -9.35 -18.22 -5.11
CA ALA A 137 -8.71 -17.25 -5.98
C ALA A 137 -7.23 -17.59 -6.17
N THR A 138 -6.66 -17.21 -7.32
CA THR A 138 -5.20 -17.09 -7.48
C THR A 138 -4.79 -15.74 -6.93
N ALA A 139 -3.83 -15.69 -5.99
CA ALA A 139 -3.42 -14.45 -5.34
C ALA A 139 -1.90 -14.24 -5.45
N MET A 140 -1.52 -12.97 -5.58
CA MET A 140 -0.12 -12.53 -5.56
C MET A 140 -0.02 -11.24 -4.76
N ASP A 141 1.01 -11.13 -3.92
CA ASP A 141 1.29 -9.92 -3.17
C ASP A 141 2.79 -9.57 -3.20
N MET A 142 3.05 -8.27 -3.07
CA MET A 142 4.38 -7.69 -2.99
C MET A 142 4.41 -6.74 -1.81
N ILE A 143 5.35 -6.97 -0.89
CA ILE A 143 5.64 -6.07 0.23
C ILE A 143 7.07 -5.57 0.09
N SER A 144 7.23 -4.27 -0.06
CA SER A 144 8.54 -3.61 -0.12
C SER A 144 9.01 -3.29 1.29
N LYS A 145 10.05 -3.98 1.79
CA LYS A 145 10.64 -3.73 3.14
C LYS A 145 11.45 -2.44 3.22
N SER A 146 11.87 -1.93 2.08
CA SER A 146 12.54 -0.66 1.91
C SER A 146 12.29 -0.30 0.47
N PHE A 147 11.77 0.89 0.27
CA PHE A 147 11.48 1.38 -1.06
C PHE A 147 12.72 1.24 -1.99
N GLN A 148 12.60 0.66 -3.22
CA GLN A 148 13.57 0.48 -4.39
C GLN A 148 12.94 0.66 -5.83
N ASN A 149 13.43 1.58 -6.70
CA ASN A 149 12.62 2.33 -7.69
C ASN A 149 12.22 1.40 -8.83
N GLN A 150 10.94 1.08 -8.99
CA GLN A 150 10.43 0.50 -10.22
C GLN A 150 9.04 1.07 -10.54
N ASN A 151 8.74 1.23 -11.82
CA ASN A 151 7.38 1.47 -12.28
C ASN A 151 6.73 0.10 -12.44
N VAL A 152 5.86 -0.29 -11.51
CA VAL A 152 5.05 -1.50 -11.64
C VAL A 152 3.67 -1.06 -12.11
N VAL A 153 3.38 -1.30 -13.38
CA VAL A 153 2.03 -1.19 -13.95
C VAL A 153 1.50 -2.61 -14.08
N LEU A 154 0.54 -2.98 -13.24
CA LEU A 154 -0.16 -4.25 -13.39
C LEU A 154 -1.32 -4.08 -14.37
N TYR A 155 -1.24 -4.78 -15.50
CA TYR A 155 -2.36 -4.95 -16.41
C TYR A 155 -3.11 -6.23 -16.03
N GLY A 156 -4.31 -6.09 -15.47
CA GLY A 156 -5.24 -7.20 -15.25
C GLY A 156 -6.31 -7.17 -16.34
N GLY A 157 -6.23 -8.13 -17.27
CA GLY A 157 -7.21 -8.33 -18.34
C GLY A 157 -6.93 -9.64 -19.04
N ILE A 158 -7.82 -10.62 -18.89
CA ILE A 158 -7.82 -11.82 -19.71
C ILE A 158 -8.48 -11.45 -21.05
N PRO A 159 -7.82 -11.70 -22.21
CA PRO A 159 -8.38 -11.38 -23.52
C PRO A 159 -9.71 -12.09 -23.82
#